data_AF-A0A1G6PS28-F1
#
_entry.id   AF-A0A1G6PS28-F1
#
_cell.length_a   1.000
_cell.length_b   1.000
_cell.length_c   1.000
_cell.angle_alpha   90.00
_cell.angle_beta   90.00
_cell.angle_gamma   90.00
#
_symmetry.space_group_name_H-M   'P 1'
#
loop_
_entity.id
_entity.type
_entity.pdbx_description
1 polymer ?
#
loop_
_entity_poly.entity_id
_entity_poly.type
_entity_poly.pdbx_seq_one_letter_code
_entity_poly.pdbx_strand_id
1 'polypeptide(L)' 'MSTEQIEQLVKRTQVEYSRIAGEPVEAQQIGSAIYVFGSELATLRLFRKMPNKRQGYSANLERFYFTFDIPF' A
#
# COMPACT_ATOMS: atom_id res chain seq x y z
N MET A 1 16.52 3.12 -7.34
CA MET A 1 15.88 4.45 -7.12
C MET A 1 16.57 5.22 -5.99
N SER A 2 16.64 6.56 -6.05
CA SER A 2 17.13 7.38 -4.91
C SER A 2 16.08 7.48 -3.80
N THR A 3 16.51 7.78 -2.56
CA THR A 3 15.62 7.91 -1.39
C THR A 3 14.47 8.90 -1.63
N GLU A 4 14.78 10.07 -2.23
CA GLU A 4 13.78 11.09 -2.56
C GLU A 4 12.71 10.59 -3.53
N GLN A 5 13.10 9.78 -4.52
CA GLN A 5 12.14 9.20 -5.47
C GLN A 5 11.20 8.22 -4.78
N ILE A 6 11.70 7.45 -3.79
CA ILE A 6 10.87 6.51 -3.04
C ILE A 6 9.90 7.27 -2.12
N GLU A 7 10.34 8.32 -1.44
CA GLU A 7 9.44 9.15 -0.63
C GLU A 7 8.32 9.77 -1.48
N GLN A 8 8.63 10.27 -2.67
CA GLN A 8 7.62 10.77 -3.59
C GLN A 8 6.67 9.67 -4.06
N LEU A 9 7.18 8.46 -4.33
CA LEU A 9 6.38 7.31 -4.70
C LEU A 9 5.42 6.92 -3.57
N VAL A 10 5.88 6.88 -2.32
CA VAL A 10 5.06 6.59 -1.15
C VAL A 10 3.95 7.62 -1.01
N LYS A 11 4.25 8.92 -1.10
CA LYS A 11 3.25 9.99 -1.03
C LYS A 11 2.21 9.88 -2.14
N ARG A 12 2.64 9.62 -3.38
CA ARG A 12 1.75 9.42 -4.53
C ARG A 12 0.86 8.21 -4.34
N THR A 13 1.44 7.09 -3.91
CA THR A 13 0.73 5.84 -3.63
C THR A 13 -0.36 6.08 -2.59
N GLN A 14 -0.05 6.78 -1.50
CA GLN A 14 -1.01 7.07 -0.45
C GLN A 14 -2.24 7.82 -0.98
N VAL A 15 -2.03 8.88 -1.77
CA VAL A 15 -3.13 9.68 -2.32
C VAL A 15 -3.96 8.87 -3.32
N GLU A 16 -3.30 8.18 -4.25
CA GLU A 16 -3.97 7.40 -5.27
C GLU A 16 -4.77 6.24 -4.66
N TYR A 17 -4.15 5.50 -3.74
CA TYR A 17 -4.76 4.31 -3.18
C TYR A 17 -5.85 4.67 -2.17
N SER A 18 -5.75 5.82 -1.50
CA SER A 18 -6.87 6.34 -0.70
C SER A 18 -8.09 6.61 -1.60
N ARG A 19 -7.87 7.15 -2.80
CA ARG A 19 -8.96 7.40 -3.77
C ARG A 19 -9.57 6.09 -4.27
N ILE A 20 -8.76 5.08 -4.60
CA ILE A 20 -9.24 3.77 -5.06
C ILE A 20 -9.99 3.03 -3.94
N ALA A 21 -9.44 3.07 -2.72
CA ALA A 21 -10.05 2.47 -1.55
C ALA A 21 -11.35 3.17 -1.12
N GLY A 22 -11.52 4.45 -1.46
CA GLY A 22 -12.65 5.27 -1.03
C GLY A 22 -12.58 5.70 0.44
N GLU A 23 -11.40 5.57 1.05
CA GLU A 23 -11.10 5.97 2.43
C GLU A 23 -9.59 6.27 2.57
N PRO A 24 -9.15 7.00 3.61
CA PRO A 24 -7.74 7.23 3.85
C PRO A 24 -6.98 5.91 4.12
N VAL A 25 -5.86 5.72 3.43
CA VAL A 25 -4.91 4.63 3.69
C VAL A 25 -3.54 5.21 4.05
N GLU A 26 -2.69 4.39 4.65
CA GLU A 26 -1.33 4.77 5.04
C GLU A 26 -0.31 3.98 4.22
N ALA A 27 0.55 4.68 3.48
CA ALA A 27 1.60 4.02 2.70
C ALA A 27 2.95 4.12 3.42
N GLN A 28 3.66 2.99 3.53
CA GLN A 28 4.98 2.93 4.13
C GLN A 28 5.92 2.08 3.27
N GLN A 29 7.15 2.53 3.10
CA GLN A 29 8.21 1.67 2.56
C GLN A 29 8.73 0.75 3.66
N ILE A 30 8.73 -0.56 3.43
CA ILE A 30 9.33 -1.55 4.32
C ILE A 30 10.25 -2.43 3.47
N GLY A 31 11.56 -2.24 3.62
CA GLY A 31 12.56 -2.90 2.80
C GLY A 31 12.42 -2.57 1.31
N SER A 32 12.25 -3.59 0.48
CA SER A 32 12.12 -3.51 -0.97
C SER A 32 10.68 -3.37 -1.47
N ALA A 33 9.72 -3.13 -0.58
CA ALA A 33 8.30 -3.07 -0.93
C ALA A 33 7.60 -1.86 -0.29
N ILE A 34 6.47 -1.47 -0.89
CA ILE A 34 5.54 -0.51 -0.30
C ILE A 34 4.37 -1.30 0.27
N TYR A 35 4.05 -1.02 1.52
CA TYR A 35 2.88 -1.51 2.22
C TYR A 35 1.86 -0.39 2.31
N VAL A 36 0.62 -0.70 2.02
CA VAL A 36 -0.52 0.20 2.14
C VAL A 36 -1.47 -0.39 3.17
N PHE A 37 -1.53 0.25 4.33
CA PHE A 37 -2.33 -0.18 5.46
C PHE A 37 -3.68 0.54 5.47
N GLY A 38 -4.74 -0.18 5.82
CA GLY A 38 -6.10 0.33 5.89
C GLY A 38 -7.07 -0.68 6.49
N SER A 39 -8.37 -0.48 6.27
CA SER A 39 -9.36 -1.50 6.61
C SER A 39 -9.24 -2.73 5.71
N GLU A 40 -9.90 -3.83 6.11
CA GLU A 40 -10.08 -5.00 5.26
C GLU A 40 -10.73 -4.61 3.93
N LEU A 41 -11.76 -3.75 3.97
CA LEU A 41 -12.49 -3.33 2.79
C LEU A 41 -11.63 -2.49 1.83
N ALA A 42 -10.80 -1.58 2.35
CA ALA A 42 -9.83 -0.86 1.52
C ALA A 42 -8.86 -1.81 0.81
N THR A 43 -8.34 -2.79 1.55
CA THR A 43 -7.42 -3.80 1.03
C THR A 43 -8.07 -4.62 -0.08
N LEU A 44 -9.31 -5.08 0.13
CA LEU A 44 -10.08 -5.82 -0.88
C LEU A 44 -10.41 -4.96 -2.12
N ARG A 45 -10.72 -3.67 -1.95
CA ARG A 45 -10.95 -2.75 -3.09
C ARG A 45 -9.69 -2.55 -3.93
N LEU A 46 -8.54 -2.39 -3.28
CA LEU A 46 -7.24 -2.30 -3.94
C LEU A 46 -6.91 -3.61 -4.68
N PHE A 47 -7.10 -4.75 -4.03
CA PHE A 47 -6.87 -6.06 -4.64
C PHE A 47 -7.80 -6.33 -5.82
N ARG A 48 -9.08 -5.94 -5.74
CA ARG A 48 -10.01 -6.03 -6.87
C ARG A 48 -9.52 -5.22 -8.08
N LYS A 49 -8.90 -4.05 -7.87
CA LYS A 49 -8.34 -3.22 -8.94
C LYS A 49 -7.02 -3.78 -9.47
N MET A 50 -6.21 -4.38 -8.61
CA MET A 50 -4.84 -4.83 -8.86
C MET A 50 -4.62 -6.25 -8.30
N PRO A 51 -5.25 -7.28 -8.92
CA PRO A 51 -5.31 -8.64 -8.36
C PRO A 51 -3.99 -9.40 -8.41
N ASN A 52 -2.98 -8.86 -9.11
CA ASN A 52 -1.64 -9.42 -9.22
C ASN A 52 -0.71 -9.01 -8.07
N LYS A 53 -1.21 -8.28 -7.08
CA LYS A 53 -0.44 -7.82 -5.92
C LYS A 53 -0.81 -8.61 -4.67
N ARG A 54 0.00 -8.49 -3.62
CA ARG A 54 -0.20 -9.25 -2.38
C ARG A 54 -1.08 -8.46 -1.42
N GLN A 55 -1.89 -9.17 -0.63
CA GLN A 55 -2.64 -8.60 0.49
C GLN A 55 -2.58 -9.54 1.70
N GLY A 56 -2.87 -9.02 2.89
CA GLY A 56 -2.93 -9.81 4.11
C GLY A 56 -3.30 -9.00 5.34
N TYR A 57 -3.08 -9.61 6.50
CA TYR A 57 -3.27 -9.00 7.82
C TYR A 57 -1.97 -9.08 8.61
N SER A 58 -1.52 -7.94 9.15
CA SER A 58 -0.37 -7.87 10.04
C SER A 58 -0.85 -8.05 11.48
N ALA A 59 -0.53 -9.19 12.09
CA ALA A 59 -0.91 -9.47 13.48
C ALA A 59 -0.28 -8.49 14.47
N ASN A 60 0.96 -8.05 14.22
CA ASN A 60 1.68 -7.14 15.12
C ASN A 60 1.13 -5.70 15.08
N LEU A 61 0.65 -5.27 13.91
CA LEU A 61 0.09 -3.93 13.71
C LEU A 61 -1.44 -3.91 13.80
N GLU A 62 -2.06 -5.08 13.96
CA GLU A 62 -3.50 -5.29 13.95
C GLU A 62 -4.21 -4.62 12.76
N ARG A 63 -3.59 -4.70 11.58
CA ARG A 63 -4.01 -3.96 10.38
C ARG A 63 -3.93 -4.79 9.11
N PHE A 64 -4.90 -4.59 8.23
CA PHE A 64 -4.86 -5.14 6.88
C PHE A 64 -3.90 -4.35 6.01
N TYR A 65 -3.25 -5.06 5.08
CA TYR A 65 -2.29 -4.46 4.17
C TYR A 65 -2.46 -4.96 2.75
N PHE A 66 -2.13 -4.08 1.81
CA PHE A 66 -1.89 -4.36 0.40
C PHE A 66 -0.44 -4.00 0.07
N THR A 67 0.29 -4.83 -0.69
CA THR A 67 1.72 -4.60 -0.92
C THR A 67 2.19 -4.94 -2.33
N PHE A 68 3.18 -4.18 -2.78
CA PHE A 68 3.86 -4.35 -4.06
C PHE A 68 5.35 -4.01 -3.93
N ASP A 69 6.16 -4.71 -4.74
CA ASP A 69 7.61 -4.52 -4.72
C ASP A 69 8.01 -3.26 -5.51
N ILE A 70 9.05 -2.59 -5.03
CA ILE A 70 9.66 -1.43 -5.70
C ILE A 70 10.62 -1.98 -6.77
N PRO A 71 10.48 -1.58 -8.05
CA PRO A 71 11.49 -1.91 -9.05
C PRO A 71 12.80 -1.17 -8.71
N PHE A 72 13.86 -1.92 -8.45
CA PHE A 72 15.18 -1.37 -8.12
C PHE A 72 15.96 -0.94 -9.36
#